data_AF-A0A7S0GEV1-F1
#
_entry.id   AF-A0A7S0GEV1-F1
#
_cell.length_a   1.000
_cell.length_b   1.000
_cell.length_c   1.000
_cell.angle_alpha   90.00
_cell.angle_beta   90.00
_cell.angle_gamma   90.00
#
_symmetry.space_group_name_H-M   'P 1'
#
loop_
_entity.id
_entity.type
_entity.pdbx_description
1 polymer ?
#
loop_
_entity_poly.entity_id
_entity_poly.type
_entity_poly.pdbx_seq_one_letter_code
_entity_poly.pdbx_strand_id
1 'polypeptide(L)'
;MIKWRSKYDAANGSVTQDQFMWAMEAVHSRAFRGDFGSFRGKGKILKGVLGILSSILLIYVGYDVLVKDYFLDNNAEYLAAVCAIAAIALPLLLNGGMEGNSSAVMLPYIDSANHDKTADSSIEYDPIGDCFTLKIGPECYKKALDSDGEKSKMQVYISYGEKSDDELLLNYGFLENMPDFQTSNDSDIYRKNLASLYNSRN
;
A
#
# COMPACT_ATOMS: atom_id res chain seq x y z
N MET A 1 21.39 -3.97 -11.28
CA MET A 1 22.22 -2.79 -11.62
C MET A 1 22.07 -2.33 -13.08
N ILE A 2 22.19 -3.20 -14.10
CA ILE A 2 22.19 -2.80 -15.54
C ILE A 2 20.95 -2.00 -15.98
N LYS A 3 19.77 -2.26 -15.40
CA LYS A 3 18.51 -1.54 -15.74
C LYS A 3 18.46 -0.08 -15.29
N TRP A 4 19.22 0.33 -14.27
CA TRP A 4 19.20 1.71 -13.77
C TRP A 4 20.06 2.64 -14.61
N ARG A 5 21.17 2.11 -15.14
CA ARG A 5 22.06 2.86 -16.02
C ARG A 5 21.37 3.32 -17.31
N SER A 6 20.66 2.42 -17.97
CA SER A 6 19.86 2.79 -19.16
C SER A 6 18.75 3.81 -18.86
N LYS A 7 18.21 3.80 -17.63
CA LYS A 7 17.21 4.78 -17.21
C LYS A 7 17.83 6.14 -16.90
N TYR A 8 19.03 6.16 -16.32
CA TYR A 8 19.81 7.38 -16.13
C TYR A 8 20.15 8.02 -17.48
N ASP A 9 20.67 7.24 -18.43
CA ASP A 9 21.03 7.73 -19.75
C ASP A 9 19.81 8.29 -20.52
N ALA A 10 18.62 7.74 -20.27
CA ALA A 10 17.36 8.25 -20.81
C ALA A 10 16.81 9.47 -20.05
N ALA A 11 17.14 9.61 -18.77
CA ALA A 11 16.78 10.76 -17.95
C ALA A 11 17.81 11.88 -18.22
N ASN A 12 17.57 12.70 -19.25
CA ASN A 12 18.35 13.91 -19.56
C ASN A 12 18.35 14.91 -18.37
N GLY A 13 19.18 14.64 -17.36
CA GLY A 13 19.07 15.24 -16.04
C GLY A 13 20.34 15.94 -15.57
N SER A 14 20.15 16.93 -14.69
CA SER A 14 21.18 17.74 -14.03
C SER A 14 21.87 17.05 -12.84
N VAL A 15 21.56 15.77 -12.60
CA VAL A 15 22.02 14.99 -11.45
C VAL A 15 23.17 14.08 -11.88
N THR A 16 24.20 13.93 -11.03
CA THR A 16 25.28 12.99 -11.32
C THR A 16 24.77 11.55 -11.26
N GLN A 17 25.49 10.64 -11.92
CA GLN A 17 25.13 9.22 -11.91
C GLN A 17 25.09 8.66 -10.48
N ASP A 18 26.04 9.04 -9.64
CA ASP A 18 26.11 8.58 -8.25
C ASP A 18 24.90 9.07 -7.44
N GLN A 19 24.50 10.33 -7.64
CA GLN A 19 23.30 10.89 -7.00
C GLN A 19 22.03 10.17 -7.46
N PHE A 20 21.92 9.85 -8.75
CA PHE A 20 20.80 9.08 -9.28
C PHE A 20 20.75 7.68 -8.69
N MET A 21 21.88 6.96 -8.66
CA MET A 21 21.95 5.62 -8.11
C MET A 21 21.57 5.61 -6.62
N TRP A 22 22.14 6.53 -5.84
CA TRP A 22 21.80 6.71 -4.44
C TRP A 22 20.30 7.00 -4.23
N ALA A 23 19.74 7.90 -5.04
CA ALA A 23 18.30 8.22 -4.95
C ALA A 23 17.43 7.00 -5.27
N MET A 24 17.82 6.19 -6.27
CA MET A 24 17.08 4.98 -6.61
C MET A 24 17.17 3.91 -5.52
N GLU A 25 18.31 3.77 -4.85
CA GLU A 25 18.47 2.88 -3.69
C GLU A 25 17.63 3.36 -2.49
N ALA A 26 17.61 4.68 -2.24
CA ALA A 26 16.75 5.27 -1.22
C ALA A 26 15.26 5.02 -1.50
N VAL A 27 14.81 5.22 -2.75
CA VAL A 27 13.44 4.91 -3.16
C VAL A 27 13.15 3.42 -3.02
N HIS A 28 14.06 2.54 -3.43
CA HIS A 28 13.84 1.09 -3.37
C HIS A 28 13.70 0.56 -1.94
N SER A 29 14.43 1.15 -1.00
CA SER A 29 14.41 0.79 0.42
C SER A 29 13.22 1.37 1.19
N ARG A 30 12.64 2.50 0.73
CA ARG A 30 11.61 3.25 1.48
C ARG A 30 10.25 3.35 0.81
N ALA A 31 10.15 3.06 -0.47
CA ALA A 31 8.87 3.15 -1.17
C ALA A 31 7.97 1.98 -0.79
N PHE A 32 6.71 2.31 -0.52
CA PHE A 32 5.66 1.32 -0.31
C PHE A 32 5.06 0.99 -1.66
N ARG A 33 4.97 -0.29 -1.97
CA ARG A 33 4.26 -0.79 -3.15
C ARG A 33 2.99 -1.48 -2.68
N GLY A 34 1.88 -1.05 -3.23
CA GLY A 34 0.58 -1.58 -2.86
C GLY A 34 -0.45 -1.27 -3.93
N ASP A 35 -1.61 -1.88 -3.77
CA ASP A 35 -2.76 -1.61 -4.61
C ASP A 35 -3.55 -0.44 -4.00
N PHE A 36 -2.88 0.71 -3.88
CA PHE A 36 -3.44 1.90 -3.23
C PHE A 36 -4.55 2.50 -4.09
N GLY A 37 -5.75 2.64 -3.53
CA GLY A 37 -6.92 3.16 -4.26
C GLY A 37 -7.49 2.21 -5.32
N SER A 38 -6.85 1.06 -5.55
CA SER A 38 -7.43 0.00 -6.36
C SER A 38 -8.50 -0.70 -5.56
N PHE A 39 -9.70 -0.71 -6.12
CA PHE A 39 -10.87 -1.38 -5.56
C PHE A 39 -10.78 -2.93 -5.62
N ARG A 40 -9.58 -3.49 -5.81
CA ARG A 40 -9.31 -4.92 -6.09
C ARG A 40 -9.00 -5.76 -4.83
N GLY A 41 -9.10 -5.19 -3.63
CA GLY A 41 -9.14 -5.97 -2.37
C GLY A 41 -10.41 -6.82 -2.25
N LYS A 42 -10.48 -7.73 -1.24
CA LYS A 42 -11.55 -8.70 -0.92
C LYS A 42 -13.02 -8.20 -1.00
N GLY A 43 -13.24 -6.91 -1.20
CA GLY A 43 -14.52 -6.29 -1.52
C GLY A 43 -15.05 -6.50 -2.95
N LYS A 44 -14.36 -7.19 -3.87
CA LYS A 44 -14.90 -7.48 -5.23
C LYS A 44 -16.25 -8.21 -5.20
N ILE A 45 -16.37 -9.23 -4.36
CA ILE A 45 -17.62 -10.00 -4.23
C ILE A 45 -18.67 -9.15 -3.52
N LEU A 46 -18.28 -8.48 -2.43
CA LEU A 46 -19.20 -7.65 -1.64
C LEU A 46 -19.73 -6.47 -2.45
N LYS A 47 -18.92 -5.84 -3.30
CA LYS A 47 -19.31 -4.73 -4.20
C LYS A 47 -20.06 -5.20 -5.44
N GLY A 48 -19.74 -6.37 -5.99
CA GLY A 48 -20.57 -6.99 -7.03
C GLY A 48 -21.98 -7.24 -6.50
N VAL A 49 -22.09 -7.78 -5.29
CA VAL A 49 -23.38 -7.99 -4.62
C VAL A 49 -24.05 -6.66 -4.24
N LEU A 50 -23.32 -5.69 -3.65
CA LEU A 50 -23.88 -4.38 -3.29
C LEU A 50 -24.32 -3.57 -4.52
N GLY A 51 -23.57 -3.63 -5.61
CA GLY A 51 -23.87 -2.95 -6.87
C GLY A 51 -25.09 -3.55 -7.56
N ILE A 52 -25.24 -4.87 -7.51
CA ILE A 52 -26.45 -5.56 -7.99
C ILE A 52 -27.64 -5.22 -7.08
N LEU A 53 -27.48 -5.28 -5.76
CA LEU A 53 -28.54 -4.98 -4.79
C LEU A 53 -28.98 -3.52 -4.85
N SER A 54 -28.05 -2.57 -4.99
CA SER A 54 -28.38 -1.14 -5.14
C SER A 54 -29.10 -0.86 -6.45
N SER A 55 -28.71 -1.53 -7.53
CA SER A 55 -29.39 -1.43 -8.83
C SER A 55 -30.81 -2.00 -8.76
N ILE A 56 -30.99 -3.17 -8.12
CA ILE A 56 -32.33 -3.76 -7.89
C ILE A 56 -33.19 -2.86 -7.01
N LEU A 57 -32.61 -2.28 -5.95
CA LEU A 57 -33.32 -1.34 -5.07
C LEU A 57 -33.75 -0.07 -5.82
N LEU A 58 -32.89 0.48 -6.68
CA LEU A 58 -33.21 1.66 -7.48
C LEU A 58 -34.33 1.38 -8.48
N ILE A 59 -34.32 0.19 -9.12
CA ILE A 59 -35.40 -0.24 -10.01
C ILE A 59 -36.70 -0.41 -9.22
N TYR A 60 -36.65 -1.04 -8.06
CA TYR A 60 -37.84 -1.26 -7.23
C TYR A 60 -38.44 0.04 -6.71
N VAL A 61 -37.61 0.93 -6.13
CA VAL A 61 -38.06 2.24 -5.64
C VAL A 61 -38.52 3.13 -6.79
N GLY A 62 -37.80 3.13 -7.92
CA GLY A 62 -38.23 3.84 -9.13
C GLY A 62 -39.58 3.36 -9.65
N TYR A 63 -39.82 2.05 -9.65
CA TYR A 63 -41.10 1.47 -10.06
C TYR A 63 -42.23 1.80 -9.07
N ASP A 64 -42.02 1.59 -7.78
CA ASP A 64 -43.07 1.74 -6.76
C ASP A 64 -43.42 3.21 -6.48
N VAL A 65 -42.42 4.12 -6.50
CA VAL A 65 -42.62 5.56 -6.21
C VAL A 65 -42.95 6.38 -7.45
N LEU A 66 -42.32 6.11 -8.61
CA LEU A 66 -42.51 6.96 -9.79
C LEU A 66 -43.57 6.42 -10.75
N VAL A 67 -43.68 5.10 -10.92
CA VAL A 67 -44.61 4.51 -11.91
C VAL A 67 -46.00 4.32 -11.32
N LYS A 68 -46.11 3.78 -10.10
CA LYS A 68 -47.41 3.54 -9.46
C LYS A 68 -48.15 4.81 -9.03
N ASP A 69 -47.45 5.77 -8.43
CA ASP A 69 -48.09 6.95 -7.82
C ASP A 69 -48.24 8.14 -8.80
N TYR A 70 -47.42 8.24 -9.85
CA TYR A 70 -47.37 9.45 -10.70
C TYR A 70 -47.62 9.23 -12.20
N PHE A 71 -47.45 8.02 -12.76
CA PHE A 71 -47.36 7.82 -14.22
C PHE A 71 -48.20 6.68 -14.79
N LEU A 72 -49.48 6.58 -14.38
CA LEU A 72 -50.47 5.73 -15.05
C LEU A 72 -50.91 6.25 -16.44
N ASP A 73 -50.35 7.36 -16.93
CA ASP A 73 -50.70 7.95 -18.22
C ASP A 73 -49.55 7.86 -19.23
N ASN A 74 -49.69 6.92 -20.17
CA ASN A 74 -49.01 6.74 -21.47
C ASN A 74 -47.46 6.78 -21.58
N ASN A 75 -46.69 7.05 -20.53
CA ASN A 75 -45.23 7.23 -20.61
C ASN A 75 -44.41 6.29 -19.70
N ALA A 76 -45.06 5.31 -19.05
CA ALA A 76 -44.41 4.36 -18.14
C ALA A 76 -43.28 3.54 -18.82
N GLU A 77 -43.41 3.27 -20.12
CA GLU A 77 -42.42 2.51 -20.91
C GLU A 77 -41.07 3.25 -21.02
N TYR A 78 -41.09 4.58 -21.20
CA TYR A 78 -39.87 5.38 -21.28
C TYR A 78 -39.17 5.50 -19.93
N LEU A 79 -39.93 5.62 -18.85
CA LEU A 79 -39.37 5.70 -17.50
C LEU A 79 -38.73 4.37 -17.09
N ALA A 80 -39.39 3.24 -17.40
CA ALA A 80 -38.84 1.90 -17.19
C ALA A 80 -37.53 1.70 -17.99
N ALA A 81 -37.47 2.19 -19.23
CA ALA A 81 -36.26 2.14 -20.04
C ALA A 81 -35.10 2.97 -19.44
N VAL A 82 -35.37 4.18 -18.93
CA VAL A 82 -34.35 5.02 -18.28
C VAL A 82 -33.84 4.38 -16.98
N CYS A 83 -34.74 3.81 -16.16
CA CYS A 83 -34.34 3.06 -14.96
C CYS A 83 -33.49 1.82 -15.29
N ALA A 84 -33.85 1.09 -16.35
CA ALA A 84 -33.06 -0.05 -16.83
C ALA A 84 -31.66 0.37 -17.31
N ILE A 85 -31.55 1.48 -18.05
CA ILE A 85 -30.26 2.02 -18.51
C ILE A 85 -29.40 2.48 -17.32
N ALA A 86 -29.99 3.18 -16.35
CA ALA A 86 -29.28 3.61 -15.14
C ALA A 86 -28.77 2.42 -14.31
N ALA A 87 -29.58 1.36 -14.19
CA ALA A 87 -29.21 0.13 -13.50
C ALA A 87 -28.10 -0.67 -14.21
N ILE A 88 -27.93 -0.52 -15.52
CA ILE A 88 -26.84 -1.14 -16.30
C ILE A 88 -25.58 -0.27 -16.28
N ALA A 89 -25.73 1.05 -16.38
CA ALA A 89 -24.62 1.99 -16.43
C ALA A 89 -23.88 2.09 -15.08
N LEU A 90 -24.61 2.00 -13.96
CA LEU A 90 -24.02 2.17 -12.63
C LEU A 90 -23.02 1.05 -12.26
N PRO A 91 -23.31 -0.25 -12.46
CA PRO A 91 -22.31 -1.31 -12.28
C PRO A 91 -21.13 -1.18 -13.24
N LEU A 92 -21.32 -0.69 -14.47
CA LEU A 92 -20.22 -0.50 -15.43
C LEU A 92 -19.31 0.66 -15.03
N LEU A 93 -19.87 1.75 -14.49
CA LEU A 93 -19.09 2.87 -13.94
C LEU A 93 -18.37 2.48 -12.63
N LEU A 94 -18.99 1.66 -11.79
CA LEU A 94 -18.42 1.20 -10.52
C LEU A 94 -17.41 0.05 -10.70
N ASN A 95 -17.60 -0.82 -11.69
CA ASN A 95 -16.72 -1.96 -11.99
C ASN A 95 -15.69 -1.67 -13.09
N GLY A 96 -15.86 -0.58 -13.86
CA GLY A 96 -14.88 -0.07 -14.83
C GLY A 96 -13.66 0.58 -14.18
N GLY A 97 -13.32 0.16 -12.95
CA GLY A 97 -12.13 0.60 -12.25
C GLY A 97 -10.90 0.29 -13.10
N MET A 98 -10.21 1.36 -13.48
CA MET A 98 -8.94 1.36 -14.21
C MET A 98 -8.05 0.23 -13.69
N GLU A 99 -7.43 -0.52 -14.60
CA GLU A 99 -6.41 -1.50 -14.25
C GLU A 99 -5.39 -0.84 -13.31
N GLY A 100 -5.45 -1.22 -12.03
CA GLY A 100 -4.57 -0.71 -11.00
C GLY A 100 -3.16 -1.15 -11.32
N ASN A 101 -2.41 -0.30 -12.00
CA ASN A 101 -0.97 -0.41 -12.02
C ASN A 101 -0.52 -0.30 -10.56
N SER A 102 0.18 -1.32 -10.05
CA SER A 102 0.73 -1.25 -8.69
C SER A 102 1.61 -0.02 -8.59
N SER A 103 1.14 1.00 -7.88
CA SER A 103 1.87 2.24 -7.69
C SER A 103 2.84 2.07 -6.52
N ALA A 104 4.05 2.58 -6.69
CA ALA A 104 5.01 2.73 -5.61
C ALA A 104 4.97 4.18 -5.14
N VAL A 105 4.81 4.40 -3.84
CA VAL A 105 4.72 5.74 -3.24
C VAL A 105 5.70 5.86 -2.08
N MET A 106 6.28 7.04 -1.92
CA MET A 106 7.00 7.39 -0.70
C MET A 106 6.01 8.04 0.25
N LEU A 107 5.99 7.57 1.49
CA LEU A 107 5.11 8.06 2.54
C LEU A 107 5.96 8.66 3.66
N PRO A 108 6.25 9.97 3.62
CA PRO A 108 6.98 10.64 4.69
C PRO A 108 6.36 10.32 6.06
N TYR A 109 7.19 10.26 7.10
CA TYR A 109 6.85 9.83 8.45
C TYR A 109 6.60 8.33 8.60
N ILE A 110 5.79 7.72 7.73
CA ILE A 110 5.55 6.27 7.76
C ILE A 110 6.82 5.51 7.36
N ASP A 111 7.58 6.02 6.39
CA ASP A 111 8.86 5.47 5.92
C ASP A 111 9.99 5.52 6.96
N SER A 112 9.77 6.19 8.09
CA SER A 112 10.72 6.32 9.18
C SER A 112 10.54 5.23 10.25
N ALA A 113 9.44 4.47 10.19
CA ALA A 113 9.20 3.34 11.08
C ALA A 113 10.00 2.11 10.61
N ASN A 114 10.67 1.44 11.54
CA ASN A 114 11.48 0.26 11.27
C ASN A 114 10.60 -0.95 10.94
N HIS A 115 11.19 -1.91 10.22
CA HIS A 115 10.53 -3.17 9.91
C HIS A 115 10.50 -4.12 11.11
N ASP A 116 9.37 -4.75 11.31
CA ASP A 116 9.27 -5.99 12.06
C ASP A 116 8.23 -6.92 11.41
N LYS A 117 8.61 -8.16 11.11
CA LYS A 117 7.68 -9.14 10.52
C LYS A 117 6.48 -9.44 11.41
N THR A 118 6.61 -9.33 12.73
CA THR A 118 5.50 -9.58 13.67
C THR A 118 4.58 -8.38 13.87
N ALA A 119 4.94 -7.19 13.37
CA ALA A 119 4.14 -6.00 13.56
C ALA A 119 2.80 -6.09 12.82
N ASP A 120 1.72 -5.82 13.53
CA ASP A 120 0.34 -5.82 13.06
C ASP A 120 -0.10 -4.44 12.52
N SER A 121 0.72 -3.89 11.62
CA SER A 121 0.46 -2.59 10.98
C SER A 121 -0.19 -2.76 9.61
N SER A 122 -1.03 -1.81 9.19
CA SER A 122 -1.54 -1.75 7.82
C SER A 122 -1.56 -0.32 7.30
N ILE A 123 -1.17 -0.12 6.03
CA ILE A 123 -1.24 1.16 5.34
C ILE A 123 -2.36 1.11 4.32
N GLU A 124 -3.32 2.01 4.43
CA GLU A 124 -4.46 2.13 3.52
C GLU A 124 -4.54 3.55 2.98
N TYR A 125 -4.96 3.70 1.72
CA TYR A 125 -5.26 5.01 1.14
C TYR A 125 -6.76 5.28 1.30
N ASP A 126 -7.12 6.39 1.94
CA ASP A 126 -8.48 6.90 2.05
C ASP A 126 -8.75 7.87 0.88
N PRO A 127 -9.59 7.48 -0.10
CA PRO A 127 -9.90 8.33 -1.25
C PRO A 127 -10.81 9.51 -0.91
N ILE A 128 -11.54 9.48 0.22
CA ILE A 128 -12.41 10.60 0.62
C ILE A 128 -11.57 11.69 1.27
N GLY A 129 -10.66 11.30 2.16
CA GLY A 129 -9.71 12.20 2.82
C GLY A 129 -8.49 12.56 1.98
N ASP A 130 -8.30 11.92 0.81
CA ASP A 130 -7.12 12.01 -0.05
C ASP A 130 -5.81 11.83 0.75
N CYS A 131 -5.76 10.82 1.61
CA CYS A 131 -4.64 10.64 2.52
C CYS A 131 -4.31 9.16 2.77
N PHE A 132 -3.08 8.89 3.19
CA PHE A 132 -2.68 7.57 3.66
C PHE A 132 -2.87 7.47 5.16
N THR A 133 -3.50 6.38 5.59
CA THR A 133 -3.72 6.06 7.00
C THR A 133 -2.87 4.85 7.37
N LEU A 134 -2.01 5.02 8.38
CA LEU A 134 -1.31 3.93 9.05
C LEU A 134 -2.14 3.48 10.25
N LYS A 135 -2.61 2.24 10.23
CA LYS A 135 -3.20 1.57 11.41
C LYS A 135 -2.10 0.82 12.14
N ILE A 136 -2.04 1.01 13.45
CA ILE A 136 -1.03 0.46 14.35
C ILE A 136 -1.76 -0.41 15.37
N GLY A 137 -1.41 -1.69 15.46
CA GLY A 137 -1.91 -2.57 16.50
C GLY A 137 -0.91 -2.77 17.65
N PRO A 138 -1.23 -3.63 18.63
CA PRO A 138 -0.40 -3.82 19.81
C PRO A 138 1.02 -4.35 19.53
N GLU A 139 1.19 -5.21 18.53
CA GLU A 139 2.48 -5.84 18.21
C GLU A 139 3.47 -4.89 17.52
N CYS A 140 2.99 -3.74 17.07
CA CYS A 140 3.83 -2.67 16.51
C CYS A 140 4.72 -1.99 17.55
N TYR A 141 4.43 -2.10 18.85
CA TYR A 141 5.18 -1.40 19.88
C TYR A 141 6.23 -2.30 20.52
N LYS A 142 7.51 -2.01 20.26
CA LYS A 142 8.63 -2.76 20.85
C LYS A 142 9.51 -1.87 21.70
N LYS A 143 10.04 -2.42 22.79
CA LYS A 143 11.03 -1.74 23.63
C LYS A 143 12.34 -1.64 22.85
N ALA A 144 12.81 -0.43 22.61
CA ALA A 144 14.12 -0.14 22.09
C ALA A 144 14.98 0.45 23.22
N LEU A 145 16.25 0.03 23.28
CA LEU A 145 17.23 0.64 24.18
C LEU A 145 17.54 2.05 23.66
N ASP A 146 17.62 3.03 24.56
CA ASP A 146 18.20 4.33 24.21
C ASP A 146 19.69 4.18 23.90
N SER A 147 20.27 5.19 23.26
CA SER A 147 21.69 5.24 22.88
C SER A 147 22.64 5.00 24.07
N ASP A 148 22.17 5.30 25.28
CA ASP A 148 22.90 5.15 26.54
C ASP A 148 22.60 3.82 27.27
N GLY A 149 21.77 2.94 26.69
CA GLY A 149 21.42 1.63 27.26
C GLY A 149 20.55 1.65 28.52
N GLU A 150 20.25 2.84 29.08
CA GLU A 150 19.61 2.94 30.40
C GLU A 150 18.08 3.08 30.38
N LYS A 151 17.48 3.58 29.29
CA LYS A 151 16.03 3.81 29.21
C LYS A 151 15.44 3.04 28.04
N SER A 152 14.53 2.11 28.33
CA SER A 152 13.73 1.47 27.27
C SER A 152 12.66 2.45 26.80
N LYS A 153 12.83 3.07 25.63
CA LYS A 153 11.76 3.80 24.96
C LYS A 153 10.93 2.82 24.14
N MET A 154 9.64 3.10 23.98
CA MET A 154 8.81 2.33 23.05
C MET A 154 9.03 2.90 21.66
N GLN A 155 9.42 2.04 20.73
CA GLN A 155 9.52 2.35 19.31
C GLN A 155 8.38 1.68 18.56
N VAL A 156 7.86 2.38 17.56
CA VAL A 156 6.87 1.85 16.63
C VAL A 156 7.58 1.17 15.46
N TYR A 157 7.21 -0.07 15.22
CA TYR A 157 7.60 -0.88 14.09
C TYR A 157 6.40 -1.12 13.18
N ILE A 158 6.65 -1.31 11.89
CA ILE A 158 5.65 -1.67 10.89
C ILE A 158 6.11 -2.89 10.10
N SER A 159 5.17 -3.65 9.56
CA SER A 159 5.50 -4.74 8.64
C SER A 159 5.64 -4.20 7.22
N TYR A 160 6.78 -4.46 6.59
CA TYR A 160 7.01 -4.23 5.16
C TYR A 160 6.45 -5.39 4.31
N GLY A 161 5.73 -6.32 4.94
CA GLY A 161 5.30 -7.60 4.37
C GLY A 161 6.26 -8.74 4.71
N GLU A 162 5.97 -9.92 4.18
CA GLU A 162 6.90 -11.06 4.28
C GLU A 162 8.09 -10.81 3.35
N LYS A 163 9.28 -10.69 3.95
CA LYS A 163 10.55 -10.45 3.26
C LYS A 163 11.51 -11.60 3.58
N SER A 164 12.28 -12.02 2.57
CA SER A 164 13.37 -12.97 2.76
C SER A 164 14.61 -12.25 3.29
N ASP A 165 15.53 -12.98 3.93
CA ASP A 165 16.82 -12.44 4.38
C ASP A 165 17.61 -11.82 3.22
N ASP A 166 17.54 -12.41 2.02
CA ASP A 166 18.11 -11.85 0.78
C ASP A 166 17.52 -10.45 0.47
N GLU A 167 16.20 -10.34 0.56
CA GLU A 167 15.49 -9.11 0.25
C GLU A 167 15.79 -8.02 1.30
N LEU A 168 15.77 -8.38 2.58
CA LEU A 168 16.11 -7.49 3.69
C LEU A 168 17.55 -6.99 3.57
N LEU A 169 18.50 -7.88 3.28
CA LEU A 169 19.91 -7.52 3.17
C LEU A 169 20.20 -6.67 1.93
N LEU A 170 19.72 -7.08 0.75
CA LEU A 170 20.06 -6.42 -0.51
C LEU A 170 19.29 -5.12 -0.74
N ASN A 171 18.05 -5.02 -0.26
CA ASN A 171 17.18 -3.88 -0.54
C ASN A 171 16.99 -2.94 0.65
N TYR A 172 17.16 -3.44 1.88
CA TYR A 172 16.95 -2.65 3.09
C TYR A 172 18.21 -2.52 3.96
N GLY A 173 19.26 -3.31 3.70
CA GLY A 173 20.55 -3.19 4.35
C GLY A 173 20.60 -3.71 5.79
N PHE A 174 19.64 -4.53 6.21
CA PHE A 174 19.61 -5.12 7.56
C PHE A 174 19.11 -6.58 7.53
N LEU A 175 19.21 -7.27 8.66
CA LEU A 175 18.62 -8.58 8.91
C LEU A 175 17.86 -8.56 10.24
N GLU A 176 16.78 -9.34 10.34
CA GLU A 176 16.04 -9.47 11.60
C GLU A 176 16.88 -10.18 12.68
N ASN A 177 16.62 -9.89 13.96
CA ASN A 177 17.33 -10.49 15.10
C ASN A 177 18.85 -10.36 15.02
N MET A 178 19.33 -9.31 14.37
CA MET A 178 20.73 -8.94 14.44
C MET A 178 21.02 -8.57 15.91
N PRO A 179 22.02 -9.19 16.56
CA PRO A 179 22.34 -8.85 17.93
C PRO A 179 22.56 -7.34 18.04
N ASP A 180 22.13 -6.75 19.16
CA ASP A 180 22.45 -5.37 19.53
C ASP A 180 23.96 -5.26 19.78
N PHE A 181 24.74 -5.37 18.71
CA PHE A 181 26.13 -4.94 18.73
C PHE A 181 26.03 -3.44 18.82
N GLN A 182 26.08 -2.94 20.06
CA GLN A 182 26.26 -1.53 20.38
C GLN A 182 27.12 -0.91 19.31
N THR A 183 26.46 -0.16 18.41
CA THR A 183 27.01 0.91 17.60
C THR A 183 28.54 0.90 17.53
N SER A 184 29.13 -0.15 16.96
CA SER A 184 30.52 -0.05 16.57
C SER A 184 30.46 0.97 15.44
N ASN A 185 30.92 2.19 15.70
CA ASN A 185 31.04 3.24 14.66
C ASN A 185 31.87 2.75 13.45
N ASP A 186 32.52 1.58 13.60
CA ASP A 186 33.12 0.81 12.55
C ASP A 186 32.07 0.05 11.70
N SER A 187 31.81 0.61 10.50
CA SER A 187 30.95 0.01 9.49
C SER A 187 31.44 -1.35 9.00
N ASP A 188 32.73 -1.66 9.10
CA ASP A 188 33.29 -2.90 8.59
C ASP A 188 32.97 -4.07 9.52
N ILE A 189 32.98 -3.83 10.84
CA ILE A 189 32.53 -4.82 11.83
C ILE A 189 31.05 -5.13 11.63
N TYR A 190 30.22 -4.10 11.45
CA TYR A 190 28.79 -4.25 11.18
C TYR A 190 28.53 -5.11 9.93
N ARG A 191 29.22 -4.81 8.82
CA ARG A 191 29.09 -5.56 7.56
C ARG A 191 29.55 -7.01 7.70
N LYS A 192 30.64 -7.27 8.43
CA LYS A 192 31.11 -8.64 8.73
C LYS A 192 30.10 -9.41 9.55
N ASN A 193 29.48 -8.78 10.55
CA ASN A 193 28.46 -9.42 11.37
C ASN A 193 27.21 -9.75 10.56
N LEU A 194 26.75 -8.83 9.70
CA LEU A 194 25.65 -9.10 8.77
C LEU A 194 25.96 -10.28 7.84
N ALA A 195 27.16 -10.29 7.23
CA ALA A 195 27.57 -11.38 6.36
C ALA A 195 27.65 -12.72 7.10
N SER A 196 28.20 -12.72 8.32
CA SER A 196 28.27 -13.92 9.15
C SER A 196 26.90 -14.44 9.56
N LEU A 197 25.97 -13.54 9.89
CA LEU A 197 24.59 -13.89 10.26
C LEU A 197 23.81 -14.42 9.07
N TYR A 198 24.00 -13.81 7.89
CA TYR A 198 23.39 -14.27 6.65
C TYR A 198 23.85 -15.69 6.28
N ASN A 199 25.17 -15.93 6.35
CA ASN A 199 25.77 -17.24 6.04
C ASN A 199 25.42 -18.34 7.05
N SER A 200 24.96 -18.00 8.26
CA SER A 200 24.53 -19.02 9.24
C SER A 200 23.07 -19.43 9.07
N ARG A 201 22.29 -18.64 8.32
CA ARG A 201 20.86 -18.86 8.07
C ARG A 201 20.56 -19.50 6.71
N ASN A 202 21.53 -19.49 5.79
CA ASN A 202 21.43 -20.01 4.43
C ASN A 202 22.56 -21.01 4.16
#